data_AF-A0A6J6JSV7-F1
#
_entry.id   AF-A0A6J6JSV7-F1
#
_cell.length_a   1.000
_cell.length_b   1.000
_cell.length_c   1.000
_cell.angle_alpha   90.00
_cell.angle_beta   90.00
_cell.angle_gamma   90.00
#
_symmetry.space_group_name_H-M   'P 1'
#
loop_
_entity.id
_entity.type
_entity.pdbx_description
1 polymer ?
#
loop_
_entity_poly.entity_id
_entity_poly.type
_entity_poly.pdbx_seq_one_letter_code
_entity_poly.pdbx_strand_id
1 'polypeptide(L)'
;MNTVGVVTASEDSPDVFLLTRFVVTCCAVDAQPVSIPVYMPDWQGEVQLDSWVRIEGGFQPAPSGVTNSPVVIVPLSITDEEVPNEPYLF
;
A
#
# COMPACT_ATOMS: atom_id res chain seq x y z
N MET A 1 -2.87 13.32 -0.02
CA MET A 1 -3.74 12.21 -0.43
C MET A 1 -4.19 11.45 0.80
N ASN A 2 -5.38 10.84 0.78
CA ASN A 2 -5.88 9.93 1.79
C ASN A 2 -6.32 8.66 1.06
N THR A 3 -5.73 7.52 1.39
CA THR A 3 -5.97 6.25 0.71
C THR A 3 -5.96 5.09 1.68
N VAL A 4 -6.62 3.99 1.33
CA VAL A 4 -6.78 2.80 2.16
C VAL A 4 -6.43 1.56 1.35
N GLY A 5 -5.77 0.59 1.96
CA GLY A 5 -5.47 -0.70 1.35
C GLY A 5 -4.88 -1.70 2.34
N VAL A 6 -4.71 -2.93 1.88
CA VAL A 6 -4.04 -3.98 2.64
C VAL A 6 -2.52 -3.89 2.46
N VAL A 7 -1.78 -4.16 3.53
CA VAL A 7 -0.32 -4.08 3.56
C VAL A 7 0.30 -5.39 3.10
N THR A 8 1.15 -5.32 2.06
CA THR A 8 2.03 -6.43 1.68
C THR A 8 3.48 -5.96 1.62
N ALA A 9 4.44 -6.84 1.85
CA ALA A 9 5.85 -6.48 1.75
C ALA A 9 6.24 -6.17 0.29
N SER A 10 7.16 -5.23 0.08
CA SER A 10 7.82 -5.07 -1.21
C SER A 10 8.96 -6.08 -1.35
N GLU A 11 9.12 -6.67 -2.54
CA GLU A 11 10.29 -7.48 -2.87
C GLU A 11 11.50 -6.61 -3.26
N ASP A 12 11.28 -5.31 -3.53
CA ASP A 12 12.30 -4.42 -4.10
C ASP A 12 13.18 -3.78 -3.04
N SER A 13 12.61 -3.47 -1.86
CA SER A 13 13.28 -2.74 -0.79
C SER A 13 12.64 -3.05 0.57
N PRO A 14 13.45 -3.26 1.63
CA PRO A 14 12.93 -3.45 2.99
C PRO A 14 12.24 -2.20 3.55
N ASP A 15 12.58 -1.02 3.04
CA ASP A 15 12.01 0.27 3.46
C ASP A 15 10.69 0.58 2.74
N VAL A 16 10.18 -0.36 1.94
CA VAL A 16 8.95 -0.19 1.17
C VAL A 16 7.97 -1.30 1.53
N PHE A 17 6.73 -0.92 1.77
CA PHE A 17 5.59 -1.82 1.69
C PHE A 17 4.66 -1.38 0.57
N LEU A 18 3.78 -2.27 0.16
CA LEU A 18 2.79 -2.03 -0.87
C LEU A 18 1.42 -1.86 -0.21
N LEU A 19 0.77 -0.74 -0.50
CA LEU A 19 -0.63 -0.52 -0.16
C LEU A 19 -1.49 -1.04 -1.31
N THR A 20 -2.21 -2.12 -1.07
CA THR A 20 -2.89 -2.88 -2.13
C THR A 20 -4.41 -2.78 -2.03
N ARG A 21 -5.05 -2.57 -3.17
CA ARG A 21 -6.49 -2.75 -3.40
C ARG A 21 -6.70 -3.79 -4.48
N PHE A 22 -7.91 -4.30 -4.62
CA PHE A 22 -8.23 -5.32 -5.61
C PHE A 22 -9.26 -4.79 -6.58
N VAL A 23 -9.01 -4.92 -7.88
CA VAL A 23 -9.99 -4.59 -8.93
C VAL A 23 -10.67 -5.88 -9.37
N VAL A 24 -12.00 -5.88 -9.38
CA VAL A 24 -12.84 -7.04 -9.75
C VAL A 24 -13.63 -6.72 -11.01
N THR A 25 -13.69 -7.66 -11.94
CA THR A 25 -14.42 -7.48 -13.20
C THR A 25 -15.72 -8.29 -13.29
N CYS A 26 -15.75 -9.50 -12.73
CA CYS A 26 -16.91 -10.40 -12.75
C CYS A 26 -17.19 -11.03 -11.37
N CYS A 27 -16.15 -11.48 -10.67
CA CYS A 27 -16.29 -12.10 -9.35
C CYS A 27 -14.98 -12.10 -8.56
N ALA A 28 -15.05 -12.39 -7.26
CA ALA A 28 -13.88 -12.34 -6.38
C ALA A 28 -12.68 -13.20 -6.84
N VAL A 29 -12.89 -14.24 -7.66
CA VAL A 29 -11.79 -15.06 -8.19
C VAL A 29 -10.96 -14.36 -9.27
N ASP A 30 -11.50 -13.34 -9.94
CA ASP A 30 -10.77 -12.53 -10.91
C ASP A 30 -10.14 -11.27 -10.32
N ALA A 31 -10.27 -11.07 -9.02
CA ALA A 31 -9.72 -9.92 -8.31
C ALA A 31 -8.22 -9.79 -8.57
N GLN A 32 -7.81 -8.72 -9.25
CA GLN A 32 -6.41 -8.43 -9.52
C GLN A 32 -5.89 -7.37 -8.55
N PRO A 33 -4.69 -7.54 -7.97
CA PRO A 33 -4.12 -6.55 -7.08
C PRO A 33 -3.67 -5.31 -7.85
N VAL A 34 -3.94 -4.15 -7.28
CA VAL A 34 -3.39 -2.85 -7.67
C VAL A 34 -2.71 -2.27 -6.45
N SER A 35 -1.40 -2.10 -6.54
CA SER A 35 -0.55 -1.72 -5.41
C SER A 35 0.13 -0.39 -5.67
N ILE A 36 0.26 0.41 -4.60
CA ILE A 36 1.05 1.63 -4.61
C ILE A 36 2.18 1.47 -3.58
N PRO A 37 3.46 1.70 -3.95
CA PRO A 37 4.56 1.58 -3.01
C PRO A 37 4.55 2.76 -2.02
N VAL A 38 4.72 2.42 -0.75
CA VAL A 38 4.84 3.36 0.37
C VAL A 38 6.25 3.24 0.91
N TYR A 39 7.00 4.34 0.88
CA TYR A 39 8.34 4.40 1.44
C TYR A 39 8.26 4.84 2.90
N MET A 40 8.66 3.94 3.80
CA MET A 40 8.76 4.16 5.24
C MET A 40 9.85 3.22 5.79
N PRO A 41 11.06 3.73 6.04
CA PRO A 41 12.10 2.94 6.71
C PRO A 41 11.60 2.38 8.04
N ASP A 42 12.01 1.15 8.36
CA ASP A 42 11.67 0.44 9.61
C ASP A 42 10.16 0.24 9.87
N TRP A 43 9.31 0.28 8.83
CA TRP A 43 7.86 0.17 8.96
C TRP A 43 7.36 -1.10 9.67
N GLN A 44 8.13 -2.19 9.64
CA GLN A 44 7.75 -3.50 10.18
C GLN A 44 7.52 -3.48 11.71
N GLY A 45 8.03 -2.46 12.40
CA GLY A 45 7.75 -2.25 13.83
C GLY A 45 6.41 -1.55 14.11
N GLU A 46 5.82 -0.91 13.10
CA GLU A 46 4.63 -0.04 13.24
C GLU A 46 3.43 -0.55 12.45
N VAL A 47 3.66 -1.23 11.32
CA VAL A 47 2.62 -1.69 10.41
C VAL A 47 2.70 -3.21 10.23
N GLN A 48 1.56 -3.88 10.39
CA GLN A 48 1.47 -5.34 10.27
C GLN A 48 1.19 -5.75 8.82
N LEU A 49 1.74 -6.90 8.41
CA LEU A 49 1.34 -7.53 7.16
C LEU A 49 -0.13 -7.98 7.21
N ASP A 50 -0.78 -7.97 6.05
CA ASP A 50 -2.17 -8.34 5.85
C ASP A 50 -3.19 -7.51 6.64
N SER A 51 -2.75 -6.43 7.31
CA SER A 51 -3.65 -5.47 7.94
C SER A 51 -4.14 -4.43 6.93
N TRP A 52 -5.34 -3.90 7.19
CA TRP A 52 -5.84 -2.75 6.47
C TRP A 52 -5.38 -1.48 7.18
N VAL A 53 -4.84 -0.55 6.41
CA VAL A 53 -4.40 0.74 6.93
C VAL A 53 -4.92 1.86 6.05
N ARG A 54 -5.11 3.01 6.69
CA ARG A 54 -5.31 4.29 6.04
C ARG A 54 -4.02 5.09 6.08
N ILE A 55 -3.66 5.67 4.95
CA ILE A 55 -2.49 6.52 4.80
C ILE A 55 -2.94 7.92 4.41
N GLU A 56 -2.52 8.90 5.20
CA GLU A 56 -2.49 10.29 4.76
C GLU A 56 -1.06 10.66 4.42
N GLY A 57 -0.83 11.26 3.25
CA GLY A 57 0.52 11.53 2.77
C GLY A 57 0.57 12.13 1.38
N GLY A 58 1.72 12.04 0.72
CA GLY A 58 1.92 12.61 -0.61
C GLY A 58 2.78 11.73 -1.51
N PHE A 59 2.60 11.88 -2.83
CA PHE A 59 3.49 11.26 -3.80
C PHE A 59 4.82 12.01 -3.84
N GLN A 60 5.92 11.26 -3.89
CA GLN A 60 7.26 11.79 -4.05
C GLN A 60 8.07 10.89 -5.00
N PRO A 61 9.14 11.41 -5.63
CA PRO A 61 10.09 10.58 -6.35
C PRO A 61 10.65 9.48 -5.44
N ALA A 62 10.81 8.28 -5.97
CA ALA A 62 11.37 7.18 -5.21
C ALA A 62 12.84 7.48 -4.82
N PRO A 63 13.25 7.20 -3.58
CA PRO A 63 14.63 7.39 -3.15
C PRO A 63 15.57 6.42 -3.85
N SER A 64 16.88 6.70 -3.76
CA SER A 64 17.91 5.80 -4.29
C SER A 64 17.81 4.43 -3.63
N GLY A 65 17.81 3.36 -4.44
CA GLY A 65 17.66 1.98 -3.96
C GLY A 65 16.28 1.39 -4.18
N VAL A 66 15.25 2.21 -4.46
CA VAL A 66 13.94 1.74 -4.92
C VAL A 66 13.94 1.72 -6.46
N THR A 67 13.85 0.54 -7.06
CA THR A 67 14.20 0.34 -8.48
C THR A 67 13.01 0.12 -9.41
N ASN A 68 11.90 -0.45 -8.93
CA ASN A 68 10.76 -0.82 -9.80
C ASN A 68 9.59 0.18 -9.79
N SER A 69 9.67 1.26 -9.00
CA SER A 69 8.72 2.36 -9.09
C SER A 69 9.42 3.71 -9.04
N PRO A 70 9.17 4.62 -10.00
CA PRO A 70 9.77 5.96 -9.99
C PRO A 70 9.11 6.90 -8.95
N VAL A 71 7.95 6.53 -8.42
CA VAL A 71 7.17 7.33 -7.48
C VAL A 71 6.71 6.44 -6.32
N VAL A 72 6.73 7.00 -5.11
CA VAL A 72 6.25 6.36 -3.88
C VAL A 72 5.31 7.30 -3.13
N ILE A 73 4.51 6.74 -2.22
CA ILE A 73 3.84 7.50 -1.18
C ILE A 73 4.82 7.66 -0.02
N VAL A 74 4.98 8.89 0.48
CA VAL A 74 5.59 9.15 1.78
C VAL A 74 4.46 9.48 2.76
N PRO A 75 4.23 8.66 3.79
CA PRO A 75 3.16 8.86 4.74
C PRO A 75 3.47 10.05 5.67
N LEU A 76 2.45 10.85 5.95
CA LEU A 76 2.42 11.79 7.06
C LEU A 76 1.84 11.12 8.32
N SER A 77 0.86 10.23 8.12
CA SER A 77 0.28 9.40 9.16
C SER A 77 -0.19 8.06 8.58
N ILE A 78 -0.18 7.03 9.42
CA ILE A 78 -0.75 5.72 9.14
C ILE A 78 -1.64 5.37 10.33
N THR A 79 -2.87 4.93 10.05
CA THR A 79 -3.79 4.45 11.07
C THR A 79 -4.36 3.09 10.66
N ASP A 80 -4.55 2.20 11.64
CA ASP A 80 -5.28 0.96 11.42
C ASP A 80 -6.69 1.25 10.92
N GLU A 81 -7.16 0.43 9.98
CA GLU A 81 -8.49 0.50 9.41
C GLU A 81 -9.11 -0.90 9.48
N GLU A 82 -10.41 -0.99 9.73
CA GLU A 82 -11.12 -2.26 9.51
C GLU A 82 -11.18 -2.58 8.01
N VAL A 83 -11.42 -3.85 7.68
CA VAL A 83 -11.67 -4.25 6.29
C VAL A 83 -12.83 -3.40 5.74
N PRO A 84 -12.63 -2.64 4.65
CA PRO A 84 -13.68 -1.79 4.10
C PRO A 84 -14.89 -2.63 3.67
N ASN A 85 -16.09 -2.05 3.80
CA ASN A 85 -17.32 -2.66 3.28
C ASN A 85 -17.24 -2.95 1.77
N GLU A 86 -16.47 -2.14 1.05
CA GLU A 86 -16.12 -2.31 -0.36
C GLU A 86 -14.60 -2.56 -0.49
N PRO A 87 -14.15 -3.81 -0.33
CA PRO A 87 -12.72 -4.14 -0.44
C PRO A 87 -12.26 -4.14 -1.90
N TYR A 88 -13.18 -4.42 -2.83
CA TYR A 88 -12.96 -4.44 -4.27
C TYR A 88 -13.36 -3.12 -4.93
N LEU A 89 -12.57 -2.72 -5.93
CA LEU A 89 -12.84 -1.63 -6.86
C LEU A 89 -13.40 -2.23 -8.17
N PHE A 90 -14.24 -1.49 -8.89
CA PHE A 90 -14.91 -1.92 -10.13
C PHE A 90 -14.49 -1.07 -11.32
#